data_AF-A0AAN9A9P5-F1
#
_entry.id   AF-A0AAN9A9P5-F1
#
_cell.length_a   1.000
_cell.length_b   1.000
_cell.length_c   1.000
_cell.angle_alpha   90.00
_cell.angle_beta   90.00
_cell.angle_gamma   90.00
#
_symmetry.space_group_name_H-M   'P 1'
#
loop_
_entity.id
_entity.type
_entity.pdbx_description
1 polymer ?
#
loop_
_entity_poly.entity_id
_entity_poly.type
_entity_poly.pdbx_seq_one_letter_code
_entity_poly.pdbx_strand_id
1 'polypeptide(L)'
;MESEVPFEQLDSLPKWSWLVKPCERYKEELSECRSIKRKFHQYYIHGETKDCSQWKADYKNCLDYRKNKNIDALSSVIDSEKVRCRERLSGHYKNTVWEKRESPPDDWSSPLPEENLHKDDISFLAMKAKELKEGKVQEEWTSICTIS
;
A
#
# COMPACT_ATOMS: atom_id res chain seq x y z
N MET A 1 3.70 13.35 -3.69
CA MET A 1 4.22 12.87 -2.41
C MET A 1 5.59 13.51 -2.27
N GLU A 2 5.64 14.69 -1.66
CA GLU A 2 6.89 15.44 -1.50
C GLU A 2 7.76 14.66 -0.50
N SER A 3 8.92 14.20 -0.95
CA SER A 3 9.94 13.71 -0.03
C SER A 3 10.43 14.91 0.77
N GLU A 4 10.17 14.93 2.09
CA GLU A 4 10.59 16.02 2.98
C GLU A 4 12.12 16.17 3.07
N VAL A 5 12.89 15.24 2.48
CA VAL A 5 14.35 15.18 2.53
C VAL A 5 14.92 15.32 1.12
N PRO A 6 15.85 16.26 0.87
CA PRO A 6 16.60 16.36 -0.38
C PRO A 6 17.40 15.09 -0.69
N PHE A 7 17.55 14.77 -1.97
CA PHE A 7 18.22 13.55 -2.44
C PHE A 7 19.68 13.46 -1.95
N GLU A 8 20.35 14.60 -1.82
CA GLU A 8 21.75 14.72 -1.40
C GLU A 8 21.97 14.31 0.07
N GLN A 9 20.91 14.23 0.87
CA GLN A 9 20.97 13.87 2.29
C GLN A 9 20.68 12.38 2.53
N LEU A 10 20.35 11.61 1.49
CA LEU A 10 19.99 10.19 1.64
C LEU A 10 21.13 9.32 2.18
N ASP A 11 22.37 9.62 1.81
CA ASP A 11 23.55 8.86 2.26
C ASP A 11 23.86 9.02 3.76
N SER A 12 23.37 10.10 4.36
CA SER A 12 23.55 10.38 5.79
C SER A 12 22.53 9.66 6.68
N LEU A 13 21.52 9.03 6.09
CA LEU A 13 20.44 8.39 6.82
C LEU A 13 20.77 6.93 7.18
N PRO A 14 20.23 6.42 8.31
CA PRO A 14 20.34 5.02 8.64
C PRO A 14 19.73 4.15 7.53
N LYS A 15 20.36 2.99 7.30
CA LYS A 15 19.86 1.98 6.37
C LYS A 15 18.39 1.66 6.70
N TRP A 16 17.55 1.56 5.66
CA TRP A 16 16.09 1.36 5.75
C TRP A 16 15.26 2.59 6.13
N SER A 17 15.81 3.80 6.04
CA SER A 17 15.06 5.06 6.21
C SER A 17 13.81 5.17 5.31
N TRP A 18 13.88 4.63 4.09
CA TRP A 18 12.77 4.59 3.14
C TRP A 18 11.53 3.81 3.65
N LEU A 19 11.69 2.98 4.68
CA LEU A 19 10.61 2.21 5.28
C LEU A 19 9.68 3.09 6.13
N VAL A 20 10.20 4.22 6.61
CA VAL A 20 9.48 5.12 7.51
C VAL A 20 8.44 5.92 6.73
N LYS A 21 7.22 5.97 7.24
CA LYS A 21 6.09 6.69 6.64
C LYS A 21 6.07 8.16 7.10
N PRO A 22 5.34 9.05 6.41
CA PRO A 22 5.08 10.39 6.91
C PRO A 22 4.47 10.38 8.32
N CYS A 23 4.81 11.35 9.16
CA CYS A 23 4.36 11.37 10.56
C CYS A 23 2.84 11.44 10.71
N GLU A 24 2.14 11.99 9.72
CA GLU A 24 0.69 12.05 9.63
C GLU A 24 0.06 10.65 9.60
N ARG A 25 0.71 9.68 8.94
CA ARG A 25 0.26 8.29 8.93
C ARG A 25 0.32 7.67 10.32
N TYR A 26 1.39 7.89 11.08
CA TYR A 26 1.48 7.40 12.46
C TYR A 26 0.41 8.03 13.37
N LYS A 27 0.06 9.29 13.13
CA LYS A 27 -1.03 9.97 13.85
C LYS A 27 -2.39 9.34 13.54
N GLU A 28 -2.67 9.09 12.26
CA GLU A 28 -3.89 8.42 11.80
C GLU A 28 -4.01 7.04 12.45
N GLU A 29 -2.98 6.21 12.37
CA GLU A 29 -2.94 4.86 12.96
C GLU A 29 -3.14 4.89 14.48
N LEU A 30 -2.53 5.85 15.18
CA LEU A 30 -2.75 6.04 16.61
C LEU A 30 -4.20 6.38 16.92
N SER A 31 -4.81 7.25 16.12
CA SER A 31 -6.22 7.65 16.29
C SER A 31 -7.17 6.49 16.01
N GLU A 32 -6.87 5.68 14.99
CA GLU A 32 -7.60 4.47 14.69
C GLU A 32 -7.47 3.45 15.82
N CYS A 33 -6.26 3.21 16.32
CA CYS A 33 -6.04 2.27 17.42
C CYS A 33 -6.83 2.66 18.69
N ARG A 34 -6.96 3.96 18.97
CA ARG A 34 -7.71 4.46 20.12
C ARG A 34 -9.23 4.46 19.92
N SER A 35 -9.69 4.45 18.68
CA SER A 35 -11.12 4.51 18.35
C SER A 35 -11.88 3.30 18.88
N ILE A 36 -13.00 3.54 19.55
CA ILE A 36 -13.86 2.50 20.15
C ILE A 36 -14.33 1.51 19.08
N LYS A 37 -14.72 2.00 17.90
CA LYS A 37 -15.17 1.16 16.77
C LYS A 37 -14.08 0.19 16.33
N ARG A 38 -12.83 0.66 16.23
CA ARG A 38 -11.68 -0.16 15.83
C ARG A 38 -11.29 -1.14 16.94
N LYS A 39 -11.33 -0.74 18.21
CA LYS A 39 -11.10 -1.65 19.34
C LYS A 39 -12.14 -2.76 19.40
N PHE A 40 -13.41 -2.45 19.16
CA PHE A 40 -14.46 -3.46 19.06
C PHE A 40 -14.18 -4.46 17.92
N HIS A 41 -13.79 -3.97 16.75
CA HIS A 41 -13.41 -4.84 15.63
C HIS A 41 -12.19 -5.70 15.93
N GLN A 42 -11.16 -5.17 16.61
CA GLN A 42 -10.00 -5.94 17.04
C GLN A 42 -10.40 -7.04 18.03
N TYR A 43 -11.24 -6.71 19.01
CA TYR A 43 -11.78 -7.68 19.97
C TYR A 43 -12.58 -8.77 19.27
N TYR A 44 -13.38 -8.43 18.25
CA TYR A 44 -14.15 -9.41 17.48
C TYR A 44 -13.24 -10.40 16.72
N ILE A 45 -12.14 -9.94 16.12
CA ILE A 45 -11.24 -10.80 15.34
C ILE A 45 -10.28 -11.61 16.23
N HIS A 46 -9.72 -10.97 17.26
CA HIS A 46 -8.60 -11.52 18.03
C HIS A 46 -8.98 -11.92 19.46
N GLY A 47 -10.18 -11.58 19.94
CA GLY A 47 -10.60 -11.79 21.33
C GLY A 47 -10.02 -10.79 22.34
N GLU A 48 -9.10 -9.93 21.91
CA GLU A 48 -8.39 -8.99 22.78
C GLU A 48 -8.18 -7.65 22.06
N THR A 49 -8.07 -6.56 22.83
CA THR A 49 -7.68 -5.24 22.30
C THR A 49 -6.17 -5.09 22.32
N LYS A 50 -5.58 -4.63 21.22
CA LYS A 50 -4.12 -4.40 21.16
C LYS A 50 -3.72 -3.12 21.88
N ASP A 51 -2.49 -3.09 22.39
CA ASP A 51 -1.92 -1.88 22.98
C ASP A 51 -1.56 -0.85 21.90
N CYS A 52 -1.97 0.40 22.13
CA CYS A 52 -1.70 1.53 21.23
C CYS A 52 -0.44 2.31 21.61
N SER A 53 0.26 1.91 22.67
CA SER A 53 1.48 2.59 23.15
C SER A 53 2.57 2.61 22.08
N GLN A 54 2.70 1.55 21.28
CA GLN A 54 3.67 1.47 20.20
C GLN A 54 3.45 2.57 19.14
N TRP A 55 2.22 2.74 18.66
CA TRP A 55 1.87 3.80 17.71
C TRP A 55 2.11 5.20 18.27
N LYS A 56 1.91 5.38 19.59
CA LYS A 56 2.20 6.65 20.26
C LYS A 56 3.70 6.94 20.30
N ALA A 57 4.51 5.93 20.59
CA ALA A 57 5.97 6.03 20.60
C ALA A 57 6.51 6.35 19.19
N ASP A 58 6.05 5.61 18.17
CA ASP A 58 6.46 5.82 16.79
C ASP A 58 6.11 7.23 16.29
N TYR A 59 4.89 7.71 16.59
CA TYR A 59 4.49 9.07 16.23
C TYR A 59 5.38 10.13 16.90
N LYS A 60 5.68 9.96 18.19
CA LYS A 60 6.57 10.88 18.93
C LYS A 60 7.98 10.87 18.34
N ASN A 61 8.54 9.69 18.12
CA ASN A 61 9.89 9.53 17.56
C ASN A 61 9.98 10.09 16.14
N CYS A 62 8.94 9.92 15.32
CA CYS A 62 8.84 10.53 13.99
C CYS A 62 8.89 12.07 14.08
N LEU A 63 8.11 12.67 14.98
CA LEU A 63 8.11 14.11 15.18
C LEU A 63 9.44 14.63 15.72
N ASP A 64 10.08 13.89 16.62
CA ASP A 64 11.38 14.24 17.19
C ASP A 64 12.46 14.21 16.12
N TYR A 65 12.42 13.24 15.20
CA TYR A 65 13.28 13.24 14.02
C TYR A 65 12.97 14.44 13.10
N ARG A 66 11.70 14.72 12.81
CA ARG A 66 11.31 15.85 11.95
C ARG A 66 11.77 17.20 12.47
N LYS A 67 11.73 17.41 13.79
CA LYS A 67 12.11 18.68 14.42
C LYS A 67 13.61 18.81 14.67
N ASN A 68 14.22 17.76 15.22
CA ASN A 68 15.57 17.82 15.76
C ASN A 68 16.59 17.04 14.92
N LYS A 69 16.15 16.37 13.84
CA LYS A 69 16.96 15.44 13.04
C LYS A 69 17.64 14.37 13.89
N ASN A 70 16.97 13.92 14.95
CA ASN A 70 17.49 12.91 15.86
C ASN A 70 17.51 11.52 15.18
N ILE A 71 18.71 11.02 14.88
CA ILE A 71 18.92 9.74 14.19
C ILE A 71 18.48 8.55 15.05
N ASP A 72 18.61 8.63 16.38
CA ASP A 72 18.18 7.55 17.29
C ASP A 72 16.65 7.41 17.33
N ALA A 73 15.94 8.53 17.21
CA ALA A 73 14.49 8.51 17.10
C ALA A 73 14.06 7.85 15.77
N LEU A 74 14.77 8.15 14.68
CA LEU A 74 14.54 7.54 13.38
C LEU A 74 14.82 6.03 13.38
N SER A 75 15.94 5.60 13.99
CA SER A 75 16.30 4.17 14.08
C SER A 75 15.26 3.37 14.85
N SER A 76 14.71 3.92 15.93
CA SER A 76 13.61 3.31 16.69
C SER A 76 12.35 3.08 15.84
N VAL A 77 11.97 4.05 14.99
CA VAL A 77 10.81 3.91 14.08
C VAL A 77 11.11 2.90 12.96
N ILE A 78 12.35 2.88 12.46
CA ILE A 78 12.77 1.88 11.46
C ILE A 78 12.61 0.47 12.03
N ASP A 79 13.05 0.24 13.27
CA ASP A 79 12.98 -1.08 13.89
C ASP A 79 11.53 -1.51 14.17
N SER A 80 10.65 -0.58 14.55
CA SER A 80 9.22 -0.88 14.69
C SER A 80 8.55 -1.22 13.36
N GLU A 81 8.89 -0.53 12.27
CA GLU A 81 8.38 -0.88 10.93
C GLU A 81 8.92 -2.23 10.44
N LYS A 82 10.18 -2.57 10.71
CA LYS A 82 10.71 -3.91 10.37
C LYS A 82 9.92 -5.02 11.05
N VAL A 83 9.56 -4.83 12.33
CA VAL A 83 8.70 -5.79 13.06
C VAL A 83 7.34 -5.90 12.38
N ARG A 84 6.69 -4.78 12.04
CA ARG A 84 5.40 -4.80 11.32
C ARG A 84 5.48 -5.49 9.97
N CYS A 85 6.53 -5.25 9.19
CA CYS A 85 6.74 -5.94 7.92
C CYS A 85 6.88 -7.45 8.11
N ARG A 86 7.65 -7.88 9.12
CA ARG A 86 7.82 -9.29 9.46
C ARG A 86 6.50 -9.93 9.87
N GLU A 87 5.71 -9.27 10.72
CA GLU A 87 4.40 -9.76 11.15
C GLU A 87 3.43 -9.89 9.97
N ARG A 88 3.35 -8.87 9.11
CA ARG A 88 2.52 -8.88 7.90
C ARG A 88 2.89 -10.03 6.96
N LEU A 89 4.19 -10.30 6.80
CA LEU A 89 4.68 -11.38 5.95
C LEU A 89 4.66 -12.75 6.63
N SER A 90 4.43 -12.81 7.95
CA SER A 90 4.53 -14.07 8.71
C SER A 90 3.59 -15.14 8.17
N GLY A 91 2.36 -14.78 7.77
CA GLY A 91 1.42 -15.70 7.14
C GLY A 91 1.94 -16.26 5.82
N HIS A 92 2.62 -15.45 5.01
CA HIS A 92 3.22 -15.90 3.74
C HIS A 92 4.38 -16.87 3.97
N TYR A 93 5.24 -16.63 4.96
CA TYR A 93 6.38 -17.50 5.25
C TYR A 93 6.02 -18.77 6.04
N LYS A 94 4.98 -18.71 6.87
CA LYS A 94 4.49 -19.86 7.65
C LYS A 94 3.55 -20.77 6.86
N ASN A 95 3.08 -20.34 5.69
CA ASN A 95 2.18 -21.13 4.88
C ASN A 95 2.93 -22.34 4.28
N THR A 96 2.49 -23.55 4.63
CA THR A 96 3.01 -24.82 4.11
C THR A 96 2.08 -25.46 3.07
N VAL A 97 0.92 -24.86 2.81
CA VAL A 97 -0.09 -25.38 1.88
C VAL A 97 0.28 -25.08 0.44
N TRP A 98 0.91 -23.92 0.18
CA TRP A 98 1.27 -23.46 -1.16
C TRP A 98 2.77 -23.31 -1.32
N GLU A 99 3.31 -23.85 -2.42
CA GLU A 99 4.70 -23.64 -2.82
C GLU A 99 4.89 -22.25 -3.43
N LYS A 100 6.06 -21.66 -3.18
CA LYS A 100 6.40 -20.34 -3.72
C LYS A 100 6.91 -20.48 -5.15
N ARG A 101 6.37 -19.67 -6.06
CA ARG A 101 6.85 -19.59 -7.44
C ARG A 101 8.20 -18.87 -7.46
N GLU A 102 9.17 -19.43 -8.18
CA GLU A 102 10.47 -18.78 -8.41
C GLU A 102 10.40 -17.78 -9.58
N SER A 103 9.63 -18.10 -10.61
CA SER A 103 9.41 -17.28 -11.78
C SER A 103 7.92 -17.25 -12.15
N PRO A 104 7.47 -16.22 -12.89
CA PRO A 104 6.18 -16.32 -13.59
C PRO A 104 6.19 -17.53 -14.54
N PRO A 105 5.01 -18.11 -14.84
CA PRO A 105 4.89 -19.10 -15.92
C PRO A 105 5.42 -18.56 -17.25
N ASP A 106 5.92 -19.44 -18.12
CA ASP A 106 6.48 -19.05 -19.42
C ASP A 106 5.46 -18.29 -20.29
N ASP A 107 4.19 -18.67 -20.21
CA ASP A 107 3.09 -18.05 -20.95
C ASP A 107 2.45 -16.85 -20.22
N TRP A 108 3.10 -16.30 -19.19
CA TRP A 108 2.53 -15.19 -18.41
C TRP A 108 2.30 -13.92 -19.24
N SER A 109 3.15 -13.68 -20.25
CA SER A 109 3.04 -12.56 -21.18
C SER A 109 2.39 -12.94 -22.52
N SER A 110 1.74 -14.10 -22.60
CA SER A 110 1.04 -14.51 -23.81
C SER A 110 -0.13 -13.57 -24.11
N PRO A 111 -0.43 -13.29 -25.39
CA PRO A 111 -1.56 -12.45 -25.75
C PRO A 111 -2.86 -13.05 -25.22
N LEU A 112 -3.84 -12.19 -24.92
CA LEU A 112 -5.16 -12.64 -24.50
C LEU A 112 -5.78 -13.56 -25.57
N PRO A 113 -6.50 -14.62 -25.18
CA PRO A 113 -7.23 -15.46 -26.13
C PRO A 113 -8.18 -14.63 -27.00
N GLU A 114 -8.38 -15.03 -28.27
CA GLU A 114 -9.17 -14.28 -29.25
C GLU A 114 -10.59 -13.95 -28.75
N GLU A 115 -11.22 -14.87 -28.03
CA GLU A 115 -12.56 -14.68 -27.43
C GLU A 115 -12.63 -13.51 -26.45
N ASN A 116 -11.52 -13.15 -25.80
CA ASN A 116 -11.45 -12.07 -24.84
C ASN A 116 -10.99 -10.75 -25.46
N LEU A 117 -10.35 -10.75 -26.63
CA LEU A 117 -9.97 -9.53 -27.35
C LEU A 117 -11.21 -8.70 -27.74
N HIS A 118 -12.29 -9.37 -28.13
CA HIS A 118 -13.53 -8.70 -28.57
C HIS A 118 -14.32 -8.04 -27.43
N LYS A 119 -14.08 -8.43 -26.17
CA LYS A 119 -14.75 -7.81 -25.01
C LYS A 119 -14.26 -6.37 -24.77
N ASP A 120 -13.02 -6.11 -25.13
CA ASP A 120 -12.43 -4.79 -24.96
C ASP A 120 -12.99 -3.80 -25.98
N ASP A 121 -13.32 -4.23 -27.21
CA ASP A 121 -13.83 -3.36 -28.28
C ASP A 121 -15.13 -2.65 -27.96
N ILE A 122 -16.00 -3.28 -27.18
CA ILE A 122 -17.31 -2.74 -26.74
C ILE A 122 -17.25 -2.12 -25.33
N SER A 123 -16.08 -2.07 -24.71
CA SER A 123 -15.92 -1.46 -23.39
C SER A 123 -15.95 0.06 -23.47
N PHE A 124 -16.54 0.70 -22.46
CA PHE A 124 -16.54 2.16 -22.34
C PHE A 124 -15.12 2.76 -22.41
N LEU A 125 -14.14 2.09 -21.80
CA LEU A 125 -12.75 2.56 -21.80
C LEU A 125 -12.12 2.52 -23.19
N ALA A 126 -12.38 1.47 -23.98
CA ALA A 126 -11.88 1.40 -25.35
C ALA A 126 -12.54 2.44 -26.26
N MET A 127 -13.86 2.67 -26.11
CA MET A 127 -14.55 3.75 -26.81
C MET A 127 -13.93 5.11 -26.47
N LYS A 128 -13.74 5.41 -25.18
CA LYS A 128 -13.11 6.67 -24.75
C LYS A 128 -11.66 6.80 -25.23
N ALA A 129 -10.88 5.72 -25.24
CA ALA A 129 -9.53 5.73 -25.78
C ALA A 129 -9.52 6.02 -27.29
N LYS A 130 -10.50 5.50 -28.05
CA LYS A 130 -10.69 5.82 -29.48
C LYS A 130 -11.08 7.29 -29.66
N GLU A 131 -12.04 7.81 -28.89
CA GLU A 131 -12.42 9.24 -28.91
C GLU A 131 -11.23 10.16 -28.62
N LEU A 132 -10.41 9.84 -27.61
CA LEU A 132 -9.21 10.59 -27.24
C LEU A 132 -8.14 10.60 -28.34
N LYS A 133 -7.96 9.47 -29.05
CA LYS A 133 -7.00 9.35 -30.16
C LYS A 133 -7.48 10.04 -31.42
N GLU A 134 -8.78 9.96 -31.72
CA GLU A 134 -9.36 10.44 -32.98
C GLU A 134 -9.93 11.86 -32.89
N GLY A 135 -10.07 12.41 -31.67
CA GLY A 135 -10.57 13.77 -31.43
C GLY A 135 -12.05 13.96 -31.78
N LYS A 136 -12.80 12.86 -31.91
CA LYS A 136 -14.23 12.86 -32.27
C LYS A 136 -15.02 12.14 -31.19
N VAL A 137 -16.16 12.71 -30.78
CA VAL A 137 -17.09 12.07 -29.86
C VAL A 137 -17.98 11.12 -30.68
N GLN A 138 -18.00 9.84 -30.33
CA GLN A 138 -18.96 8.90 -30.93
C GLN A 138 -20.33 9.11 -30.27
N GLU A 139 -21.33 9.54 -31.05
CA GLU A 139 -22.70 9.79 -30.57
C GLU A 139 -23.58 8.52 -30.52
N GLU A 140 -23.07 7.40 -31.03
CA GLU A 140 -23.82 6.15 -31.17
C GLU A 140 -23.81 5.34 -29.86
N TRP A 141 -24.95 5.33 -29.17
CA TRP A 141 -25.19 4.54 -27.96
C TRP A 141 -25.41 3.06 -28.32
N THR A 142 -24.35 2.30 -28.54
CA THR A 142 -24.44 0.83 -28.45
C THR A 142 -24.64 0.41 -27.00
N SER A 143 -25.36 -0.70 -26.75
CA SER A 143 -25.57 -1.23 -25.40
C SER A 143 -24.23 -1.57 -24.75
N ILE A 144 -23.77 -0.70 -23.87
CA ILE A 144 -22.49 -0.85 -23.16
C ILE A 144 -22.62 -2.03 -22.18
N CYS A 145 -21.65 -2.93 -22.20
CA CYS A 145 -21.56 -3.99 -21.21
C CYS A 145 -21.02 -3.38 -19.90
N THR A 146 -21.92 -3.04 -18.98
CA THR A 146 -21.56 -2.61 -17.62
C THR A 146 -21.60 -3.81 -16.69
N ILE A 147 -20.54 -4.03 -15.89
CA ILE A 147 -20.58 -4.97 -14.77
C ILE A 147 -21.51 -4.35 -13.71
N SER A 148 -22.73 -4.87 -13.61
CA SER A 148 -23.69 -4.56 -12.55
C SER A 148 -23.47 -5.44 -11.33
#